data_AF-A0ABD6IJP4-F1
#
_entry.id   AF-A0ABD6IJP4-F1
#
_cell.length_a   1.000
_cell.length_b   1.000
_cell.length_c   1.000
_cell.angle_alpha   90.00
_cell.angle_beta   90.00
_cell.angle_gamma   90.00
#
_symmetry.space_group_name_H-M   'P 1'
#
loop_
_entity.id
_entity.type
_entity.pdbx_description
1 polymer ?
#
loop_
_entity_poly.entity_id
_entity_poly.type
_entity_poly.pdbx_seq_one_letter_code
_entity_poly.pdbx_strand_id
1 'polypeptide(L)'
;MSLPHAILTALLEKPSSGLELTRRFDKSIGYFWSATHQQIYRELGKLEGEGLIRALPAAQPSRGQKKSYEVLPAGRAELARWAAAGQDPKPLRDTLLLRLRASAVVGTAGLATDLRRHLELHRRQLAEYEQIEKRDFPPDRDAPEDRLRHLVLRAGIDLETFWTRWLTHALTEFAELPGAEDAETEATETEPTETEAAEAEMPGPEADPGPEAGSGPGPAGSRRPPLGD
;
A
#
# COMPACT_ATOMS: atom_id res chain seq x y z
N MET A 1 8.31 7.64 -6.00
CA MET A 1 6.96 7.62 -5.38
C MET A 1 7.01 8.45 -4.10
N SER A 2 5.98 9.25 -3.81
CA SER A 2 6.05 10.57 -3.16
C SER A 2 5.25 10.71 -1.85
N LEU A 3 5.17 9.65 -1.04
CA LEU A 3 4.60 9.74 0.32
C LEU A 3 5.21 10.88 1.16
N PRO A 4 6.54 11.09 1.18
CA PRO A 4 7.13 12.26 1.84
C PRO A 4 6.53 13.60 1.36
N HIS A 5 6.33 13.79 0.05
CA HIS A 5 5.73 15.01 -0.50
C HIS A 5 4.24 15.14 -0.17
N ALA A 6 3.50 14.03 -0.10
CA ALA A 6 2.13 14.03 0.37
C ALA A 6 2.05 14.46 1.86
N ILE A 7 2.95 13.96 2.70
CA ILE A 7 3.04 14.35 4.12
C ILE A 7 3.40 15.83 4.26
N LEU A 8 4.39 16.31 3.50
CA LEU A 8 4.78 17.73 3.48
C LEU A 8 3.60 18.62 3.07
N THR A 9 2.86 18.24 2.02
CA THR A 9 1.67 18.96 1.55
C THR A 9 0.62 19.04 2.65
N ALA A 10 0.30 17.89 3.28
CA ALA A 10 -0.69 17.82 4.35
C ALA A 10 -0.33 18.69 5.57
N LEU A 11 0.95 18.69 5.97
CA LEU A 11 1.43 19.50 7.09
C LEU A 11 1.48 21.00 6.77
N LEU A 12 1.72 21.37 5.50
CA LEU A 12 1.67 22.77 5.06
C LEU A 12 0.26 23.34 5.03
N GLU A 13 -0.72 22.54 4.62
CA GLU A 13 -2.14 22.93 4.69
C GLU A 13 -2.58 23.15 6.14
N LYS A 14 -2.12 22.28 7.05
CA LYS A 14 -2.41 22.38 8.48
C LYS A 14 -1.39 21.60 9.31
N PRO A 15 -0.61 22.26 10.19
CA PRO A 15 0.23 21.58 11.17
C PRO A 15 -0.61 20.60 11.98
N SER A 16 -0.14 19.36 12.08
CA SER A 16 -0.93 18.24 12.63
C SER A 16 -0.02 17.28 13.37
N SER A 17 -0.57 16.58 14.36
CA SER A 17 0.06 15.41 14.94
C SER A 17 0.05 14.21 14.00
N GLY A 18 0.92 13.23 14.24
CA GLY A 18 0.95 12.00 13.43
C GLY A 18 -0.41 11.31 13.34
N LEU A 19 -1.16 11.25 14.45
CA LEU A 19 -2.51 10.68 14.50
C LEU A 19 -3.55 11.51 13.75
N GLU A 20 -3.43 12.84 13.78
CA GLU A 20 -4.31 13.71 12.97
C GLU A 20 -3.98 13.60 11.49
N LEU A 21 -2.70 13.41 11.16
CA LEU A 21 -2.25 13.17 9.80
C LEU A 21 -2.85 11.87 9.27
N THR A 22 -2.75 10.76 10.01
CA THR A 22 -3.35 9.49 9.58
C THR A 22 -4.86 9.63 9.35
N ARG A 23 -5.58 10.29 10.25
CA ARG A 23 -7.02 10.57 10.08
C ARG A 23 -7.34 11.43 8.85
N ARG A 24 -6.45 12.36 8.49
CA ARG A 24 -6.60 13.19 7.27
C ARG A 24 -6.26 12.40 6.01
N PHE A 25 -5.29 11.49 6.08
CA PHE A 25 -5.05 10.53 5.01
C PHE A 25 -6.25 9.62 4.80
N ASP A 26 -6.87 9.13 5.86
CA ASP A 26 -8.07 8.29 5.75
C ASP A 26 -9.29 9.06 5.20
N LYS A 27 -9.35 10.39 5.36
CA LYS A 27 -10.52 11.21 5.01
C LYS A 27 -10.43 12.09 3.77
N SER A 28 -9.24 12.56 3.38
CA SER A 28 -9.11 13.59 2.34
C SER A 28 -7.96 13.36 1.36
N ILE A 29 -6.89 12.68 1.78
CA ILE A 29 -5.71 12.42 0.92
C ILE A 29 -5.72 10.99 0.37
N GLY A 30 -6.43 10.07 1.03
CA GLY A 30 -6.54 8.65 0.66
C GLY A 30 -7.16 8.42 -0.71
N TYR A 31 -7.87 9.41 -1.25
CA TYR A 31 -8.45 9.37 -2.59
C TYR A 31 -7.39 9.25 -3.70
N PHE A 32 -6.16 9.74 -3.47
CA PHE A 32 -5.11 9.81 -4.50
C PHE A 32 -3.81 9.16 -4.05
N TRP A 33 -3.68 8.95 -2.74
CA TRP A 33 -2.49 8.35 -2.16
C TRP A 33 -2.85 7.51 -0.95
N SER A 34 -2.80 6.18 -1.10
CA SER A 34 -2.95 5.25 0.02
C SER A 34 -1.61 5.09 0.74
N ALA A 35 -1.64 5.25 2.06
CA ALA A 35 -0.51 4.96 2.92
C ALA A 35 -1.02 4.39 4.24
N THR A 36 -0.43 3.28 4.69
CA THR A 36 -0.76 2.73 6.00
C THR A 36 -0.29 3.67 7.11
N HIS A 37 -0.94 3.59 8.27
CA HIS A 37 -0.52 4.40 9.43
C HIS A 37 0.97 4.18 9.75
N GLN A 38 1.43 2.92 9.68
CA GLN A 38 2.84 2.58 9.89
C GLN A 38 3.77 3.24 8.86
N GLN A 39 3.38 3.30 7.58
CA GLN A 39 4.14 4.01 6.55
C GLN A 39 4.22 5.50 6.85
N ILE A 40 3.11 6.12 7.28
CA ILE A 40 3.07 7.55 7.63
C ILE A 40 4.02 7.85 8.80
N TYR A 41 3.97 7.07 9.89
CA TYR A 41 4.85 7.28 11.05
C TYR A 41 6.33 7.08 10.69
N ARG A 42 6.64 6.07 9.88
CA ARG A 42 8.01 5.83 9.42
C ARG A 42 8.54 6.99 8.58
N GLU A 43 7.73 7.51 7.67
CA GLU A 43 8.13 8.66 6.83
C GLU A 43 8.21 9.96 7.63
N LEU A 44 7.35 10.19 8.63
CA LEU A 44 7.49 11.33 9.54
C LEU A 44 8.86 11.32 10.25
N GLY A 45 9.31 10.16 10.73
CA GLY A 45 10.63 10.04 11.36
C GLY A 45 11.79 10.34 10.42
N LYS A 46 11.69 9.93 9.14
CA LYS A 46 12.69 10.26 8.12
C LYS A 46 12.72 11.74 7.79
N LEU A 47 11.56 12.35 7.53
CA LEU A 47 11.44 13.78 7.26
C LEU A 47 11.99 14.64 8.41
N GLU A 48 11.78 14.21 9.66
CA GLU A 48 12.34 14.87 10.84
C GLU A 48 13.87 14.70 10.89
N GLY A 49 14.38 13.49 10.65
CA GLY A 49 15.82 13.21 10.57
C GLY A 49 16.54 13.96 9.43
N GLU A 50 15.85 14.23 8.33
CA GLU A 50 16.33 15.02 7.19
C GLU A 50 16.21 16.54 7.40
N GLY A 51 15.62 17.00 8.52
CA GLY A 51 15.42 18.42 8.79
C GLY A 51 14.41 19.10 7.87
N LEU A 52 13.49 18.33 7.27
CA LEU A 52 12.41 18.85 6.44
C LEU A 52 11.18 19.25 7.27
N ILE A 53 11.01 18.62 8.43
CA ILE A 53 9.98 18.94 9.43
C ILE A 53 10.60 19.00 10.83
N ARG A 54 9.86 19.55 11.80
CA ARG A 54 10.20 19.43 13.22
C ARG A 54 8.97 19.18 14.08
N ALA A 55 9.14 18.48 15.20
CA ALA A 55 8.14 18.45 16.25
C ALA A 55 7.98 19.82 16.93
N LEU A 56 6.73 20.24 17.15
CA LEU A 56 6.38 21.42 17.92
C LEU A 56 6.48 21.13 19.43
N PRO A 57 6.98 22.08 20.23
CA PRO A 57 6.95 21.98 21.69
C PRO A 57 5.51 21.84 22.19
N ALA A 58 5.28 20.93 23.14
CA ALA A 58 4.00 20.84 23.83
C ALA A 58 3.77 22.09 24.68
N ALA A 59 2.57 22.68 24.60
CA ALA A 59 2.18 23.83 25.44
C ALA A 59 2.17 23.48 26.94
N GLN A 60 1.96 22.20 27.29
CA GLN A 60 2.09 21.66 28.65
C GLN A 60 2.69 20.25 28.59
N PRO A 61 3.83 19.98 29.24
CA PRO A 61 4.44 18.65 29.25
C PRO A 61 3.60 17.69 30.10
N SER A 62 2.87 16.79 29.45
CA SER A 62 2.21 15.65 30.09
C SER A 62 2.56 14.35 29.37
N ARG A 63 2.60 13.24 30.12
CA ARG A 63 2.78 11.90 29.53
C ARG A 63 1.65 11.63 28.55
N GLY A 64 2.00 11.31 27.29
CA GLY A 64 1.02 10.99 26.23
C GLY A 64 0.63 12.16 25.32
N GLN A 65 1.28 13.32 25.42
CA GLN A 65 1.06 14.43 24.49
C GLN A 65 1.35 14.05 23.04
N LYS A 66 0.44 14.44 22.15
CA LYS A 66 0.57 14.21 20.71
C LYS A 66 1.65 15.14 20.16
N LYS A 67 2.70 14.55 19.57
CA LYS A 67 3.70 15.32 18.81
C LYS A 67 3.04 15.90 17.56
N SER A 68 2.87 17.22 17.52
CA SER A 68 2.50 17.96 16.32
C SER A 68 3.74 18.30 15.52
N TYR A 69 3.64 18.27 14.19
CA TYR A 69 4.75 18.59 13.31
C TYR A 69 4.46 19.86 12.51
N GLU A 70 5.51 20.62 12.21
CA GLU A 70 5.49 21.69 11.23
C GLU A 70 6.57 21.51 10.17
N VAL A 71 6.33 22.05 8.98
CA VAL A 71 7.27 21.98 7.85
C VAL A 71 8.26 23.13 7.92
N LEU A 72 9.55 22.79 7.83
CA LEU A 72 10.66 23.74 7.82
C LEU A 72 10.86 24.37 6.43
N PRO A 73 11.63 25.48 6.32
CA PRO A 73 11.94 26.09 5.03
C PRO A 73 12.52 25.10 4.01
N ALA A 74 13.37 24.17 4.46
CA ALA A 74 13.92 23.10 3.63
C ALA A 74 12.83 22.18 3.06
N GLY A 75 11.83 21.79 3.88
CA GLY A 75 10.70 20.98 3.44
C GLY A 75 9.79 21.71 2.43
N ARG A 76 9.63 23.03 2.56
CA ARG A 76 8.91 23.85 1.56
C ARG A 76 9.64 23.89 0.22
N ALA A 77 10.96 24.11 0.26
CA ALA A 77 11.79 24.13 -0.95
C ALA A 77 11.81 22.76 -1.65
N GLU A 78 11.88 21.67 -0.87
CA GLU A 78 11.77 20.29 -1.35
C GLU A 78 10.46 20.08 -2.11
N LEU A 79 9.34 20.43 -1.48
CA LEU A 79 8.03 20.23 -2.08
C LEU A 79 7.86 21.06 -3.36
N ALA A 80 8.31 22.32 -3.36
CA ALA A 80 8.25 23.18 -4.53
C ALA A 80 9.10 22.62 -5.70
N ARG A 81 10.31 22.14 -5.41
CA ARG A 81 11.18 21.49 -6.39
C ARG A 81 10.52 20.24 -6.97
N TRP A 82 9.94 19.40 -6.12
CA TRP A 82 9.26 18.18 -6.56
C TRP A 82 8.04 18.48 -7.41
N ALA A 83 7.21 19.45 -7.01
CA ALA A 83 6.02 19.84 -7.76
C ALA A 83 6.35 20.46 -9.13
N ALA A 84 7.50 21.11 -9.28
CA ALA A 84 7.97 21.70 -10.53
C ALA A 84 8.70 20.70 -11.44
N ALA A 85 9.06 19.52 -10.95
CA ALA A 85 9.77 18.52 -11.74
C ALA A 85 8.82 17.88 -12.75
N GLY A 86 9.15 17.99 -14.05
CA GLY A 86 8.43 17.26 -15.09
C GLY A 86 8.51 15.75 -14.85
N GLN A 87 7.39 15.05 -15.04
CA GLN A 87 7.31 13.60 -14.91
C GLN A 87 6.64 13.04 -16.17
N ASP A 88 7.23 11.98 -16.73
CA ASP A 88 6.57 11.25 -17.81
C ASP A 88 5.33 10.51 -17.29
N PRO A 89 4.28 10.36 -18.12
CA PRO A 89 3.17 9.48 -17.79
C PRO A 89 3.68 8.08 -17.45
N LYS A 90 3.23 7.53 -16.32
CA LYS A 90 3.58 6.16 -15.99
C LYS A 90 2.86 5.21 -16.93
N PRO A 91 3.55 4.20 -17.49
CA PRO A 91 2.87 3.15 -18.23
C PRO A 91 1.91 2.43 -17.29
N LEU A 92 0.70 2.13 -17.78
CA LEU A 92 -0.26 1.31 -17.07
C LEU A 92 0.32 -0.11 -16.92
N ARG A 93 0.67 -0.49 -15.70
CA ARG A 93 1.16 -1.83 -15.35
C ARG A 93 0.15 -2.47 -14.41
N ASP A 94 -0.81 -3.15 -15.01
CA ASP A 94 -1.91 -3.77 -14.29
C ASP A 94 -1.85 -5.30 -14.38
N THR A 95 -1.87 -5.96 -13.23
CA THR A 95 -1.77 -7.42 -13.12
C THR A 95 -2.99 -8.11 -13.71
N LEU A 96 -4.18 -7.53 -13.61
CA LEU A 96 -5.40 -8.11 -14.18
C LEU A 96 -5.32 -8.17 -15.69
N LEU A 97 -4.82 -7.10 -16.34
CA LEU A 97 -4.62 -7.06 -17.79
C LEU A 97 -3.61 -8.12 -18.26
N LEU A 98 -2.53 -8.32 -17.49
CA LEU A 98 -1.55 -9.37 -17.79
C LEU A 98 -2.13 -10.77 -17.61
N ARG A 99 -2.94 -10.99 -16.56
CA ARG A 99 -3.62 -12.26 -16.33
C ARG A 99 -4.62 -12.57 -17.44
N LEU A 100 -5.39 -11.58 -17.88
CA LEU A 100 -6.30 -11.72 -19.03
C LEU A 100 -5.53 -12.16 -20.30
N ARG A 101 -4.37 -11.56 -20.57
CA ARG A 101 -3.50 -11.99 -21.68
C ARG A 101 -3.00 -13.43 -21.49
N ALA A 102 -2.61 -13.81 -20.28
CA ALA A 102 -2.14 -15.17 -20.00
C ALA A 102 -3.26 -16.21 -20.20
N SER A 103 -4.50 -15.88 -19.83
CA SER A 103 -5.67 -16.76 -19.99
C SER A 103 -5.95 -17.14 -21.44
N ALA A 104 -5.56 -16.30 -22.41
CA ALA A 104 -5.64 -16.65 -23.83
C ALA A 104 -4.70 -17.81 -24.22
N VAL A 105 -3.73 -18.16 -23.38
CA VAL A 105 -2.75 -19.25 -23.61
C VAL A 105 -3.03 -20.46 -22.71
N VAL A 106 -3.36 -20.22 -21.43
CA VAL A 106 -3.46 -21.28 -20.41
C VAL A 106 -4.90 -21.67 -20.06
N GLY A 107 -5.89 -21.04 -20.69
CA GLY A 107 -7.31 -21.23 -20.39
C GLY A 107 -7.88 -20.16 -19.45
N THR A 108 -9.20 -20.16 -19.34
CA THR A 108 -10.00 -19.06 -18.78
C THR A 108 -10.57 -19.36 -17.38
N ALA A 109 -10.26 -20.53 -16.82
CA ALA A 109 -10.78 -20.97 -15.53
C ALA A 109 -10.57 -19.93 -14.41
N GLY A 110 -11.66 -19.64 -13.68
CA GLY A 110 -11.67 -18.68 -12.56
C GLY A 110 -11.54 -17.20 -12.93
N LEU A 111 -11.25 -16.85 -14.20
CA LEU A 111 -11.06 -15.47 -14.62
C LEU A 111 -12.35 -14.66 -14.58
N ALA A 112 -13.49 -15.23 -14.99
CA ALA A 112 -14.79 -14.55 -14.91
C ALA A 112 -15.13 -14.14 -13.47
N THR A 113 -14.95 -15.05 -12.51
CA THR A 113 -15.16 -14.77 -11.08
C THR A 113 -14.28 -13.62 -10.60
N ASP A 114 -13.00 -13.60 -10.99
CA ASP A 114 -12.09 -12.53 -10.61
C ASP A 114 -12.46 -11.19 -11.28
N LEU A 115 -12.85 -11.20 -12.56
CA LEU A 115 -13.35 -10.01 -13.26
C LEU A 115 -14.62 -9.45 -12.59
N ARG A 116 -15.58 -10.29 -12.19
CA ARG A 116 -16.78 -9.88 -11.44
C ARG A 116 -16.41 -9.27 -10.08
N ARG A 117 -15.47 -9.88 -9.37
CA ARG A 117 -14.96 -9.35 -8.10
C ARG A 117 -14.32 -7.97 -8.28
N HIS A 118 -13.46 -7.80 -9.27
CA HIS A 118 -12.87 -6.50 -9.60
C HIS A 118 -13.94 -5.46 -9.94
N LEU A 119 -14.95 -5.83 -10.75
CA LEU A 119 -16.04 -4.92 -11.13
C LEU A 119 -16.79 -4.40 -9.90
N GLU A 120 -17.09 -5.28 -8.95
CA GLU A 120 -17.76 -4.90 -7.71
C GLU A 120 -16.90 -3.97 -6.84
N LEU A 121 -15.60 -4.23 -6.74
CA LEU A 121 -14.68 -3.35 -6.00
C LEU A 121 -14.61 -1.94 -6.63
N HIS A 122 -14.46 -1.86 -7.95
CA HIS A 122 -14.43 -0.57 -8.66
C HIS A 122 -15.79 0.17 -8.57
N ARG A 123 -16.92 -0.54 -8.63
CA ARG A 123 -18.25 0.07 -8.43
C ARG A 123 -18.42 0.66 -7.04
N ARG A 124 -17.97 -0.04 -5.99
CA ARG A 124 -17.98 0.47 -4.61
C ARG A 124 -17.12 1.73 -4.48
N GLN A 125 -15.92 1.70 -5.06
CA GLN A 125 -15.03 2.85 -5.01
C GLN A 125 -15.58 4.07 -5.76
N LEU A 126 -16.16 3.84 -6.95
CA LEU A 126 -16.83 4.89 -7.73
C LEU A 126 -17.97 5.53 -6.93
N ALA A 127 -18.84 4.71 -6.34
CA ALA A 127 -19.97 5.20 -5.54
C ALA A 127 -19.49 6.03 -4.33
N GLU A 128 -18.38 5.63 -3.69
CA GLU A 128 -17.77 6.42 -2.63
C GLU A 128 -17.30 7.78 -3.14
N TYR A 129 -16.57 7.83 -4.26
CA TYR A 129 -16.08 9.09 -4.83
C TYR A 129 -17.22 10.02 -5.27
N GLU A 130 -18.30 9.50 -5.85
CA GLU A 130 -19.48 10.28 -6.21
C GLU A 130 -20.20 10.85 -4.99
N GLN A 131 -20.24 10.12 -3.87
CA GLN A 131 -20.79 10.62 -2.61
C GLN A 131 -19.93 11.76 -2.03
N ILE A 132 -18.61 11.62 -2.13
CA ILE A 132 -17.66 12.65 -1.71
C ILE A 132 -17.80 13.90 -2.56
N GLU A 133 -17.91 13.74 -3.89
CA GLU A 133 -18.09 14.87 -4.82
C GLU A 133 -19.33 15.69 -4.43
N LYS A 134 -20.45 15.02 -4.18
CA LYS A 134 -21.70 15.66 -3.73
C LYS A 134 -21.59 16.36 -2.37
N ARG A 135 -20.81 15.80 -1.44
CA ARG A 135 -20.69 16.31 -0.07
C ARG A 135 -19.71 17.47 0.04
N ASP A 136 -18.55 17.35 -0.58
CA ASP A 136 -17.39 18.22 -0.32
C ASP A 136 -17.18 19.29 -1.41
N PHE A 137 -17.79 19.12 -2.58
CA PHE A 137 -17.65 20.02 -3.73
C PHE A 137 -19.02 20.49 -4.26
N PRO A 138 -19.83 21.19 -3.42
CA PRO A 138 -21.09 21.77 -3.87
C PRO A 138 -20.84 22.95 -4.85
N PRO A 139 -21.84 23.31 -5.70
CA PRO A 139 -21.65 24.28 -6.79
C PRO A 139 -21.23 25.70 -6.36
N ASP A 140 -21.44 26.05 -5.10
CA ASP A 140 -21.12 27.35 -4.50
C ASP A 140 -19.67 27.44 -3.99
N ARG A 141 -18.90 26.36 -4.07
CA ARG A 141 -17.51 26.28 -3.61
C ARG A 141 -16.51 26.37 -4.77
N ASP A 142 -16.07 27.60 -5.10
CA ASP A 142 -15.29 27.89 -6.32
C ASP A 142 -13.91 28.54 -6.08
N ALA A 143 -13.32 28.42 -4.88
CA ALA A 143 -11.96 28.92 -4.66
C ALA A 143 -10.94 28.13 -5.53
N PRO A 144 -9.85 28.74 -6.02
CA PRO A 144 -8.85 28.05 -6.84
C PRO A 144 -8.33 26.74 -6.22
N GLU A 145 -8.12 26.72 -4.90
CA GLU A 145 -7.68 25.53 -4.16
C GLU A 145 -8.76 24.44 -4.11
N ASP A 146 -10.03 24.83 -4.03
CA ASP A 146 -11.16 23.89 -4.10
C ASP A 146 -11.25 23.27 -5.50
N ARG A 147 -11.08 24.07 -6.55
CA ARG A 147 -11.05 23.57 -7.94
C ARG A 147 -9.91 22.60 -8.18
N LEU A 148 -8.71 22.90 -7.66
CA LEU A 148 -7.57 21.98 -7.76
C LEU A 148 -7.84 20.67 -7.04
N ARG A 149 -8.40 20.71 -5.81
CA ARG A 149 -8.79 19.50 -5.07
C ARG A 149 -9.88 18.70 -5.78
N HIS A 150 -10.88 19.38 -6.35
CA HIS A 150 -11.94 18.74 -7.12
C HIS A 150 -11.38 18.05 -8.36
N LEU A 151 -10.46 18.68 -9.09
CA LEU A 151 -9.80 18.08 -10.25
C LEU A 151 -9.12 16.75 -9.91
N VAL A 152 -8.55 16.62 -8.71
CA VAL A 152 -7.95 15.34 -8.30
C VAL A 152 -9.04 14.28 -8.05
N LEU A 153 -10.15 14.64 -7.39
CA LEU A 153 -11.30 13.73 -7.20
C LEU A 153 -11.92 13.30 -8.53
N ARG A 154 -12.06 14.24 -9.47
CA ARG A 154 -12.52 13.97 -10.83
C ARG A 154 -11.66 12.93 -11.53
N ALA A 155 -10.33 13.04 -11.42
CA ALA A 155 -9.44 12.04 -11.99
C ALA A 155 -9.67 10.63 -11.41
N GLY A 156 -9.97 10.53 -10.10
CA GLY A 156 -10.37 9.27 -9.47
C GLY A 156 -11.70 8.74 -10.02
N ILE A 157 -12.74 9.58 -10.09
CA ILE A 157 -14.04 9.22 -10.66
C ILE A 157 -13.91 8.74 -12.10
N ASP A 158 -13.16 9.48 -12.93
CA ASP A 158 -13.00 9.16 -14.34
C ASP A 158 -12.24 7.82 -14.52
N LEU A 159 -11.25 7.54 -13.67
CA LEU A 159 -10.52 6.27 -13.65
C LEU A 159 -11.41 5.09 -13.23
N GLU A 160 -12.18 5.23 -12.15
CA GLU A 160 -13.11 4.19 -11.70
C GLU A 160 -14.26 3.97 -12.70
N THR A 161 -14.71 5.04 -13.36
CA THR A 161 -15.67 4.97 -14.47
C THR A 161 -15.09 4.20 -15.65
N PHE A 162 -13.82 4.40 -15.99
CA PHE A 162 -13.14 3.61 -17.01
C PHE A 162 -13.12 2.13 -16.65
N TRP A 163 -12.69 1.78 -15.43
CA TRP A 163 -12.59 0.38 -15.00
C TRP A 163 -13.94 -0.32 -14.96
N THR A 164 -14.96 0.31 -14.40
CA THR A 164 -16.31 -0.27 -14.35
C THR A 164 -16.88 -0.52 -15.75
N ARG A 165 -16.69 0.41 -16.69
CA ARG A 165 -17.12 0.24 -18.09
C ARG A 165 -16.34 -0.87 -18.78
N TRP A 166 -15.02 -0.86 -18.67
CA TRP A 166 -14.16 -1.84 -19.31
C TRP A 166 -14.41 -3.26 -18.77
N LEU A 167 -14.54 -3.44 -17.45
CA LEU A 167 -14.83 -4.74 -16.84
C LEU A 167 -16.22 -5.26 -17.19
N THR A 168 -17.21 -4.37 -17.29
CA THR A 168 -18.54 -4.75 -17.78
C THR A 168 -18.46 -5.29 -19.20
N HIS A 169 -17.75 -4.57 -20.09
CA HIS A 169 -17.52 -5.01 -21.46
C HIS A 169 -16.73 -6.33 -21.53
N ALA A 170 -15.66 -6.46 -20.76
CA ALA A 170 -14.84 -7.67 -20.71
C ALA A 170 -15.65 -8.90 -20.27
N LEU A 171 -16.56 -8.74 -19.29
CA LEU A 171 -17.46 -9.82 -18.87
C LEU A 171 -18.49 -10.19 -19.94
N THR A 172 -18.99 -9.22 -20.72
CA THR A 172 -19.87 -9.51 -21.86
C THR A 172 -19.13 -10.34 -22.90
N GLU A 173 -17.93 -9.93 -23.31
CA GLU A 173 -17.08 -10.68 -24.26
C GLU A 173 -16.77 -12.09 -23.72
N PHE A 174 -16.48 -12.21 -22.43
CA PHE A 174 -16.15 -13.49 -21.81
C PHE A 174 -17.30 -14.49 -21.81
N ALA A 175 -18.55 -14.01 -21.69
CA ALA A 175 -19.74 -14.84 -21.75
C ALA A 175 -19.98 -15.43 -23.16
N GLU A 176 -19.40 -14.84 -24.19
CA GLU A 176 -19.49 -15.32 -25.58
C GLU A 176 -18.36 -16.29 -25.95
N LEU A 177 -17.38 -16.50 -25.06
CA LEU A 177 -16.25 -17.40 -25.33
C LEU A 177 -16.68 -18.88 -25.19
N PRO A 178 -16.33 -19.74 -26.17
CA PRO A 178 -16.62 -21.17 -26.08
C PRO A 178 -15.84 -21.83 -24.93
N GLY A 179 -16.54 -22.63 -24.11
CA GLY A 179 -15.96 -23.33 -22.95
C GLY A 179 -15.87 -22.50 -21.66
N ALA A 180 -16.44 -21.28 -21.63
CA ALA A 180 -16.47 -20.45 -20.43
C ALA A 180 -17.37 -21.02 -19.30
N GLU A 181 -18.43 -21.74 -19.66
CA GLU A 181 -19.37 -22.38 -18.72
C GLU A 181 -18.82 -23.69 -18.12
N ASP A 182 -18.08 -24.47 -18.92
CA ASP A 182 -17.47 -25.74 -18.49
C ASP A 182 -16.40 -25.50 -17.40
N ALA A 183 -15.66 -24.40 -17.50
CA ALA A 183 -14.61 -24.04 -16.53
C ALA A 183 -15.14 -23.50 -15.18
N GLU A 184 -16.35 -22.94 -15.13
CA GLU A 184 -17.00 -22.56 -13.87
C GLU A 184 -17.53 -23.79 -13.11
N THR A 185 -17.91 -24.85 -13.84
CA THR A 185 -18.43 -26.10 -13.26
C THR A 185 -17.29 -26.97 -12.72
N GLU A 186 -16.19 -27.15 -13.46
CA GLU A 186 -15.02 -27.90 -12.98
C GLU A 186 -14.34 -27.25 -11.76
N ALA A 187 -14.27 -25.91 -11.70
CA ALA A 187 -13.68 -25.19 -10.56
C ALA A 187 -14.52 -25.29 -9.28
N THR A 188 -15.82 -25.56 -9.38
CA THR A 188 -16.71 -25.75 -8.24
C THR A 188 -16.70 -27.20 -7.75
N GLU A 189 -16.42 -28.17 -8.62
CA GLU A 189 -16.31 -29.60 -8.26
C GLU A 189 -14.94 -29.99 -7.67
N THR A 190 -13.91 -29.15 -7.81
CA THR A 190 -12.55 -29.39 -7.27
C THR A 190 -12.25 -28.70 -5.93
N GLU A 191 -13.27 -28.28 -5.16
CA GLU A 191 -13.05 -28.01 -3.73
C GLU A 191 -12.77 -29.34 -3.00
N PRO A 192 -11.61 -29.51 -2.35
CA PRO A 192 -11.35 -30.72 -1.58
C PRO A 192 -12.30 -30.73 -0.39
N THR A 193 -13.06 -31.82 -0.26
CA THR A 193 -13.88 -32.08 0.93
C THR A 193 -12.95 -32.09 2.14
N GLU A 194 -13.34 -31.40 3.21
CA GLU A 194 -12.62 -31.18 4.48
C GLU A 194 -12.17 -32.46 5.25
N THR A 195 -12.20 -33.64 4.62
CA THR A 195 -11.86 -34.93 5.23
C THR A 195 -10.46 -35.44 4.85
N GLU A 196 -9.79 -34.89 3.83
CA GLU A 196 -8.48 -35.41 3.36
C GLU A 196 -7.24 -34.66 3.90
N ALA A 197 -7.40 -33.64 4.76
CA ALA A 197 -6.28 -32.86 5.30
C ALA A 197 -5.60 -33.49 6.54
N ALA A 198 -6.02 -34.68 6.99
CA ALA A 198 -5.54 -35.28 8.25
C ALA A 198 -4.44 -36.36 8.10
N GLU A 199 -4.03 -36.75 6.89
CA GLU A 199 -3.13 -37.91 6.71
C GLU A 199 -1.74 -37.60 6.12
N ALA A 200 -1.24 -36.38 6.31
CA ALA A 200 0.15 -36.03 6.00
C ALA A 200 0.92 -35.57 7.24
N GLU A 201 0.93 -36.39 8.29
CA GLU A 201 1.90 -36.26 9.39
C GLU A 201 3.22 -36.93 8.97
N MET A 202 4.21 -36.10 8.64
CA MET A 202 5.58 -36.54 8.41
C MET A 202 6.28 -36.98 9.71
N PRO A 203 7.10 -38.05 9.71
CA PRO A 203 8.03 -38.31 10.80
C PRO A 203 9.23 -37.35 10.68
N GLY A 204 9.53 -36.63 11.76
CA GLY A 204 10.74 -35.80 11.87
C GLY A 204 12.01 -36.64 12.05
N PRO A 205 13.18 -36.21 11.55
CA PRO A 205 14.45 -36.82 11.91
C PRO A 205 14.97 -36.26 13.25
N GLU A 206 15.23 -37.18 14.18
CA GLU A 206 15.95 -36.95 15.44
C GLU A 206 17.35 -36.38 15.19
N ALA A 207 17.72 -35.38 15.98
CA ALA A 207 19.06 -34.84 16.07
C ALA A 207 19.90 -35.67 17.05
N ASP A 208 21.01 -36.21 16.54
CA ASP A 208 22.08 -36.88 17.27
C ASP A 208 22.88 -35.87 18.13
N PRO A 209 23.08 -36.09 19.45
CA PRO A 209 23.99 -35.32 20.26
C PRO A 209 25.25 -36.13 20.62
N GLY A 210 26.43 -35.61 20.27
CA GLY A 210 27.69 -36.03 20.89
C GLY A 210 28.88 -35.17 20.42
N PRO A 211 29.98 -35.07 21.20
CA PRO A 211 30.39 -36.01 22.24
C PRO A 211 30.76 -35.41 23.62
N GLU A 212 30.75 -36.29 24.61
CA GLU A 212 31.25 -36.10 25.98
C GLU A 212 32.78 -36.00 26.08
N ALA A 213 33.21 -35.36 27.17
CA ALA A 213 34.59 -35.21 27.60
C ALA A 213 35.19 -36.50 28.20
N GLY A 214 36.45 -36.77 27.87
CA GLY A 214 37.28 -37.79 28.51
C GLY A 214 38.64 -37.23 28.95
N SER A 215 38.98 -37.46 30.21
CA SER A 215 40.21 -37.07 30.94
C SER A 215 41.54 -37.56 30.35
N GLY A 216 42.63 -36.79 30.55
CA GLY A 216 44.00 -37.31 30.59
C GLY A 216 45.12 -36.27 30.34
N PRO A 217 46.32 -36.39 30.94
CA PRO A 217 47.12 -35.24 31.42
C PRO A 217 48.40 -34.94 30.61
N GLY A 218 49.01 -33.75 30.81
CA GLY A 218 50.46 -33.52 30.54
C GLY A 218 50.82 -32.19 29.87
N PRO A 219 52.09 -31.73 29.94
CA PRO A 219 52.40 -30.36 30.38
C PRO A 219 53.06 -29.44 29.34
N ALA A 220 53.24 -28.18 29.77
CA ALA A 220 54.34 -27.25 29.46
C ALA A 220 54.17 -26.20 28.34
N GLY A 221 54.61 -24.97 28.66
CA GLY A 221 55.00 -23.93 27.70
C GLY A 221 54.14 -22.66 27.75
N SER A 222 54.27 -21.79 28.77
CA SER A 222 55.02 -20.52 28.64
C SER A 222 54.95 -19.84 27.26
N ARG A 223 54.23 -18.72 27.14
CA ARG A 223 54.82 -17.36 26.95
C ARG A 223 53.75 -16.29 26.66
N ARG A 224 54.09 -15.09 27.14
CA ARG A 224 53.43 -13.77 27.10
C ARG A 224 53.13 -13.22 25.69
N PRO A 225 52.32 -12.14 25.58
CA PRO A 225 52.03 -11.40 24.35
C PRO A 225 53.08 -10.31 24.06
N PRO A 226 53.00 -9.68 22.87
CA PRO A 226 52.99 -8.20 22.79
C PRO A 226 51.84 -7.74 21.84
N LEU A 227 51.05 -6.68 22.07
CA LEU A 227 51.34 -5.23 22.13
C LEU A 227 52.18 -4.68 20.95
N GLY A 228 51.57 -3.79 20.17
CA GLY A 228 52.16 -2.98 19.08
C GLY A 228 51.29 -3.05 17.82
N ASP A 229 50.79 -1.97 17.20
CA ASP A 229 51.00 -0.51 17.36
C ASP A 229 49.67 0.24 17.17
#